data_AF-A0A1Y2TJV1-F1
#
_entry.id   AF-A0A1Y2TJV1-F1
#
_cell.length_a   1.000
_cell.length_b   1.000
_cell.length_c   1.000
_cell.angle_alpha   90.00
_cell.angle_beta   90.00
_cell.angle_gamma   90.00
#
_symmetry.space_group_name_H-M   'P 1'
#
loop_
_entity.id
_entity.type
_entity.pdbx_description
1 polymer ?
#
loop_
_entity_poly.entity_id
_entity_poly.type
_entity_poly.pdbx_seq_one_letter_code
_entity_poly.pdbx_strand_id
1 'polypeptide(L)'
;MSPKTVSDQSISDLLTVIITTSPTPSAPSTELISTILSSFRIHCGSLLCCRVIVVFDTYDHITLHARLKKGQVTADGARTFDLYKQNVKELILNEFGGNESPQNLACGQGEAEFGYSGVKTNFVPFSLSQTTNNRVTFIEPLKRLGFGLAVRSALRLTETPFVWVHQHDWPLVSDIPLDPLLDIMRVTETDETVPVKYVCLPSVRLLTYADSAHVVRFPILKELTASLRRDFLTESGASVPLTPMFFWHDKPHLASTKHYLSRVFPTRLSILRGAFIEDTIGQRARNQMKEGDWAKWATWLYYPDDGRRLCLRHLQGRTWQGAEKEIEKKALWREKNANYTGGRPN
;
A
#
# COMPACT_ATOMS: atom_id res chain seq x y z
N MET A 1 -1.47 -30.71 -29.45
CA MET A 1 -1.58 -29.62 -28.46
C MET A 1 -0.40 -29.75 -27.52
N SER A 2 0.66 -28.99 -27.77
CA SER A 2 1.87 -29.02 -26.95
C SER A 2 1.64 -28.22 -25.65
N PRO A 3 2.25 -28.61 -24.52
CA PRO A 3 2.14 -27.85 -23.28
C PRO A 3 2.88 -26.51 -23.49
N LYS A 4 2.20 -25.39 -23.24
CA LYS A 4 2.86 -24.09 -23.15
C LYS A 4 3.83 -24.14 -21.97
N THR A 5 5.12 -23.98 -22.25
CA THR A 5 6.15 -23.71 -21.24
C THR A 5 5.77 -22.46 -20.44
N VAL A 6 5.85 -22.57 -19.11
CA VAL A 6 5.22 -21.67 -18.12
C VAL A 6 6.08 -20.42 -17.80
N SER A 7 7.15 -20.15 -18.56
CA SER A 7 8.17 -19.15 -18.20
C SER A 7 8.07 -17.77 -18.87
N ASP A 8 6.94 -17.41 -19.51
CA ASP A 8 6.87 -16.23 -20.39
C ASP A 8 5.73 -15.25 -20.03
N GLN A 9 5.19 -15.34 -18.80
CA GLN A 9 4.19 -14.36 -18.34
C GLN A 9 4.88 -13.06 -17.97
N SER A 10 4.46 -11.96 -18.61
CA SER A 10 4.94 -10.63 -18.28
C SER A 10 4.57 -10.25 -16.84
N ILE A 11 5.40 -9.44 -16.16
CA ILE A 11 5.07 -8.94 -14.82
C ILE A 11 3.71 -8.22 -14.78
N SER A 12 3.33 -7.58 -15.89
CA SER A 12 2.04 -6.92 -16.01
C SER A 12 0.84 -7.86 -15.93
N ASP A 13 1.02 -9.14 -16.27
CA ASP A 13 -0.02 -10.18 -16.14
C ASP A 13 -0.05 -10.83 -14.76
N LEU A 14 1.02 -10.66 -13.99
CA LEU A 14 1.14 -11.21 -12.64
C LEU A 14 0.73 -10.21 -11.56
N LEU A 15 0.93 -8.92 -11.79
CA LEU A 15 0.84 -7.90 -10.74
C LEU A 15 0.01 -6.67 -11.17
N THR A 16 -0.88 -6.24 -10.29
CA THR A 16 -1.52 -4.91 -10.35
C THR A 16 -1.04 -4.04 -9.19
N VAL A 17 -0.63 -2.82 -9.50
CA VAL A 17 -0.27 -1.79 -8.53
C VAL A 17 -1.54 -1.03 -8.12
N ILE A 18 -1.84 -0.98 -6.83
CA ILE A 18 -2.94 -0.20 -6.26
C ILE A 18 -2.33 0.99 -5.52
N ILE A 19 -2.58 2.21 -6.00
CA ILE A 19 -2.15 3.44 -5.33
C ILE A 19 -3.37 4.09 -4.69
N THR A 20 -3.34 4.31 -3.38
CA THR A 20 -4.39 5.08 -2.70
C THR A 20 -3.88 6.48 -2.39
N THR A 21 -4.67 7.49 -2.75
CA THR A 21 -4.43 8.89 -2.38
C THR A 21 -5.70 9.52 -1.83
N SER A 22 -5.56 10.64 -1.13
CA SER A 22 -6.67 11.38 -0.49
C SER A 22 -6.32 12.87 -0.42
N PRO A 23 -7.23 13.76 0.00
CA PRO A 23 -6.89 15.15 0.24
C PRO A 23 -5.68 15.31 1.17
N THR A 24 -4.73 16.16 0.78
CA THR A 24 -3.53 16.51 1.55
C THR A 24 -3.34 18.02 1.60
N PRO A 25 -2.57 18.56 2.57
CA PRO A 25 -2.27 19.99 2.63
C PRO A 25 -1.45 20.50 1.44
N SER A 26 -0.73 19.61 0.74
CA SER A 26 0.06 19.96 -0.45
C SER A 26 -0.77 20.06 -1.73
N ALA A 27 -2.05 19.67 -1.72
CA ALA A 27 -2.92 19.81 -2.89
C ALA A 27 -2.99 21.30 -3.33
N PRO A 28 -2.87 21.61 -4.64
CA PRO A 28 -3.01 20.71 -5.79
C PRO A 28 -1.72 20.02 -6.27
N SER A 29 -0.59 20.18 -5.57
CA SER A 29 0.69 19.57 -5.95
C SER A 29 0.65 18.05 -5.94
N THR A 30 1.26 17.42 -6.96
CA THR A 30 1.41 15.96 -7.07
C THR A 30 2.64 15.43 -6.35
N GLU A 31 3.37 16.26 -5.62
CA GLU A 31 4.70 15.94 -5.07
C GLU A 31 4.79 14.60 -4.32
N LEU A 32 3.79 14.27 -3.50
CA LEU A 32 3.75 12.98 -2.82
C LEU A 32 3.73 11.81 -3.82
N ILE A 33 2.88 11.90 -4.85
CA ILE A 33 2.78 10.90 -5.91
C ILE A 33 4.05 10.89 -6.78
N SER A 34 4.55 12.05 -7.21
CA SER A 34 5.77 12.08 -8.03
C SER A 34 7.00 11.57 -7.27
N THR A 35 7.04 11.75 -5.95
CA THR A 35 8.08 11.18 -5.08
C THR A 35 8.00 9.66 -5.02
N ILE A 36 6.82 9.06 -4.87
CA ILE A 36 6.69 7.59 -4.90
C ILE A 36 7.05 7.04 -6.29
N LEU A 37 6.64 7.67 -7.38
CA LEU A 37 6.93 7.19 -8.74
C LEU A 37 8.42 7.30 -9.07
N SER A 38 9.07 8.38 -8.61
CA SER A 38 10.53 8.50 -8.69
C SER A 38 11.22 7.41 -7.88
N SER A 39 10.70 7.06 -6.70
CA SER A 39 11.23 5.94 -5.93
C SER A 39 11.03 4.59 -6.61
N PHE A 40 9.96 4.41 -7.39
CA PHE A 40 9.77 3.20 -8.20
C PHE A 40 10.83 3.11 -9.29
N ARG A 41 11.10 4.19 -10.04
CA ARG A 41 12.17 4.20 -11.05
C ARG A 41 13.52 3.79 -10.49
N ILE A 42 13.85 4.29 -9.30
CA ILE A 42 15.16 4.08 -8.68
C ILE A 42 15.26 2.67 -8.09
N HIS A 43 14.23 2.21 -7.38
CA HIS A 43 14.34 1.05 -6.50
C HIS A 43 13.53 -0.17 -6.93
N CYS A 44 12.59 -0.02 -7.86
CA CYS A 44 11.70 -1.10 -8.29
C CYS A 44 11.00 -0.76 -9.63
N GLY A 45 11.79 -0.60 -10.70
CA GLY A 45 11.29 -0.15 -12.01
C GLY A 45 10.19 -1.03 -12.59
N SER A 46 10.21 -2.34 -12.30
CA SER A 46 9.21 -3.30 -12.75
C SER A 46 7.77 -2.94 -12.32
N LEU A 47 7.58 -2.17 -11.24
CA LEU A 47 6.25 -1.67 -10.84
C LEU A 47 5.62 -0.78 -11.92
N LEU A 48 6.42 0.01 -12.65
CA LEU A 48 5.94 0.91 -13.70
C LEU A 48 5.52 0.15 -14.98
N CYS A 49 5.96 -1.09 -15.10
CA CYS A 49 5.55 -1.97 -16.21
C CYS A 49 4.16 -2.58 -15.98
N CYS A 50 3.64 -2.55 -14.74
CA CYS A 50 2.43 -3.23 -14.34
C CYS A 50 1.15 -2.45 -14.68
N ARG A 51 0.00 -3.13 -14.56
CA ARG A 51 -1.30 -2.45 -14.50
C ARG A 51 -1.36 -1.61 -13.21
N VAL A 52 -2.00 -0.45 -13.26
CA VAL A 52 -2.16 0.43 -12.09
C VAL A 52 -3.61 0.85 -11.89
N ILE A 53 -4.07 0.77 -10.65
CA ILE A 53 -5.35 1.30 -10.18
C ILE A 53 -5.06 2.39 -9.15
N VAL A 54 -5.50 3.61 -9.42
CA VAL A 54 -5.37 4.74 -8.50
C VAL A 54 -6.73 5.08 -7.90
N VAL A 55 -6.82 5.07 -6.58
CA VAL A 55 -8.05 5.38 -5.84
C VAL A 55 -7.91 6.74 -5.18
N PHE A 56 -8.79 7.67 -5.54
CA PHE A 56 -8.89 9.00 -4.95
C PHE A 56 -9.87 8.99 -3.77
N ASP A 57 -9.45 8.47 -2.60
CA ASP A 57 -10.28 8.45 -1.38
C ASP A 57 -10.62 9.88 -0.93
N THR A 58 -11.85 10.29 -1.21
CA THR A 58 -12.31 11.69 -1.04
C THR A 58 -12.66 12.02 0.41
N TYR A 59 -13.36 13.14 0.63
CA TYR A 59 -13.82 13.62 1.92
C TYR A 59 -15.33 13.44 2.11
N ASP A 60 -15.81 13.64 3.33
CA ASP A 60 -17.24 13.57 3.69
C ASP A 60 -17.87 14.94 3.87
N HIS A 61 -17.12 15.90 4.43
CA HIS A 61 -17.66 17.19 4.84
C HIS A 61 -16.72 18.35 4.50
N ILE A 62 -17.32 19.47 4.09
CA ILE A 62 -16.65 20.76 3.98
C ILE A 62 -16.91 21.54 5.28
N THR A 63 -15.84 21.93 5.97
CA THR A 63 -15.85 22.56 7.29
C THR A 63 -14.90 23.76 7.33
N LEU A 64 -14.99 24.59 8.38
CA LEU A 64 -14.09 25.74 8.54
C LEU A 64 -12.62 25.33 8.77
N HIS A 65 -12.41 24.22 9.48
CA HIS A 65 -11.08 23.67 9.76
C HIS A 65 -10.96 22.25 9.21
N ALA A 66 -9.84 21.94 8.57
CA ALA A 66 -9.59 20.62 8.03
C ALA A 66 -9.27 19.60 9.14
N ARG A 67 -9.91 18.42 9.07
CA ARG A 67 -9.57 17.23 9.86
C ARG A 67 -9.52 16.04 8.92
N LEU A 68 -8.43 15.92 8.16
CA LEU A 68 -8.29 14.96 7.07
C LEU A 68 -8.54 13.50 7.49
N LYS A 69 -8.06 13.09 8.67
CA LYS A 69 -8.32 11.73 9.22
C LYS A 69 -9.82 11.44 9.43
N LYS A 70 -10.63 12.48 9.63
CA LYS A 70 -12.09 12.40 9.80
C LYS A 70 -12.86 12.71 8.51
N GLY A 71 -12.19 12.86 7.37
CA GLY A 71 -12.85 13.21 6.10
C GLY A 71 -13.38 14.63 6.06
N GLN A 72 -12.76 15.57 6.78
CA GLN A 72 -13.19 16.97 6.79
C GLN A 72 -12.14 17.85 6.10
N VAL A 73 -12.56 18.63 5.10
CA VAL A 73 -11.72 19.56 4.32
C VAL A 73 -12.30 20.97 4.40
N THR A 74 -11.50 21.98 4.06
CA THR A 74 -12.03 23.35 3.86
C THR A 74 -12.63 23.49 2.47
N ALA A 75 -13.40 24.57 2.22
CA ALA A 75 -13.93 24.87 0.89
C ALA A 75 -12.80 25.05 -0.14
N ASP A 76 -11.69 25.63 0.29
CA ASP A 76 -10.49 25.73 -0.54
C ASP A 76 -9.83 24.36 -0.78
N GLY A 77 -9.69 23.55 0.27
CA GLY A 77 -9.18 22.18 0.17
C GLY A 77 -10.00 21.28 -0.74
N ALA A 78 -11.31 21.48 -0.81
CA ALA A 78 -12.18 20.79 -1.77
C ALA A 78 -11.84 21.16 -3.21
N ARG A 79 -11.70 22.46 -3.52
CA ARG A 79 -11.33 22.94 -4.87
C ARG A 79 -9.93 22.49 -5.27
N THR A 80 -8.95 22.59 -4.38
CA THR A 80 -7.58 22.17 -4.68
C THR A 80 -7.47 20.66 -4.85
N PHE A 81 -8.34 19.88 -4.20
CA PHE A 81 -8.39 18.43 -4.40
C PHE A 81 -8.93 18.05 -5.79
N ASP A 82 -9.90 18.76 -6.34
CA ASP A 82 -10.36 18.50 -7.71
C ASP A 82 -9.24 18.75 -8.74
N LEU A 83 -8.49 19.84 -8.57
CA LEU A 83 -7.32 20.11 -9.41
C LEU A 83 -6.20 19.07 -9.20
N TYR A 84 -5.97 18.65 -7.94
CA TYR A 84 -5.04 17.57 -7.62
C TYR A 84 -5.37 16.28 -8.37
N LYS A 85 -6.64 15.87 -8.43
CA LYS A 85 -7.04 14.66 -9.16
C LYS A 85 -6.65 14.73 -10.63
N GLN A 86 -6.87 15.88 -11.29
CA GLN A 86 -6.47 16.05 -12.69
C GLN A 86 -4.96 15.96 -12.86
N ASN A 87 -4.20 16.69 -12.03
CA ASN A 87 -2.74 16.66 -12.09
C ASN A 87 -2.17 15.25 -11.86
N VAL A 88 -2.76 14.47 -10.93
CA VAL A 88 -2.35 13.08 -10.68
C VAL A 88 -2.73 12.17 -11.85
N LYS A 89 -3.90 12.35 -12.47
CA LYS A 89 -4.29 11.57 -13.65
C LYS A 89 -3.30 11.76 -14.78
N GLU A 90 -2.94 13.02 -15.10
CA GLU A 90 -1.92 13.34 -16.10
C GLU A 90 -0.57 12.71 -15.75
N LEU A 91 -0.11 12.86 -14.51
CA LEU A 91 1.15 12.27 -14.05
C LEU A 91 1.15 10.74 -14.21
N ILE A 92 0.09 10.06 -13.80
CA ILE A 92 0.00 8.59 -13.88
C ILE A 92 -0.09 8.11 -15.33
N LEU A 93 -0.81 8.82 -16.21
CA LEU A 93 -0.88 8.47 -17.63
C LEU A 93 0.45 8.68 -18.35
N ASN A 94 1.23 9.70 -17.98
CA ASN A 94 2.57 9.88 -18.51
C ASN A 94 3.52 8.74 -18.09
N GLU A 95 3.35 8.24 -16.86
CA GLU A 95 4.25 7.25 -16.27
C GLU A 95 3.88 5.80 -16.63
N PHE A 96 2.59 5.50 -16.73
CA PHE A 96 2.08 4.15 -17.02
C PHE A 96 1.36 4.03 -18.37
N GLY A 97 0.73 5.09 -18.85
CA GLY A 97 -0.24 5.07 -19.95
C GLY A 97 0.33 5.24 -21.36
N GLY A 98 1.65 5.37 -21.52
CA GLY A 98 2.29 5.39 -22.85
C GLY A 98 1.82 6.53 -23.76
N ASN A 99 1.55 7.72 -23.20
CA ASN A 99 1.05 8.94 -23.86
C ASN A 99 -0.46 8.99 -24.19
N GLU A 100 -1.31 8.15 -23.57
CA GLU A 100 -2.77 8.35 -23.65
C GLU A 100 -3.20 9.65 -22.93
N SER A 101 -4.08 10.44 -23.57
CA SER A 101 -4.67 11.65 -22.98
C SER A 101 -5.80 11.31 -22.02
N PRO A 102 -5.98 12.04 -20.89
CA PRO A 102 -7.12 11.87 -19.98
C PRO A 102 -8.50 11.94 -20.66
N GLN A 103 -8.59 12.61 -21.81
CA GLN A 103 -9.84 12.80 -22.56
C GLN A 103 -10.31 11.54 -23.28
N ASN A 104 -9.44 10.54 -23.46
CA ASN A 104 -9.73 9.32 -24.20
C ASN A 104 -10.08 8.13 -23.26
N LEU A 105 -10.27 8.38 -21.97
CA LEU A 105 -10.55 7.33 -21.00
C LEU A 105 -12.00 6.84 -21.12
N ALA A 106 -12.17 5.53 -21.11
CA ALA A 106 -13.49 4.92 -21.01
C ALA A 106 -14.06 5.14 -19.61
N CYS A 107 -15.31 5.61 -19.53
CA CYS A 107 -16.00 5.87 -18.28
C CYS A 107 -16.87 4.69 -17.84
N GLY A 108 -16.90 4.43 -16.54
CA GLY A 108 -17.74 3.41 -15.92
C GLY A 108 -18.20 3.82 -14.52
N GLN A 109 -18.93 2.92 -13.87
CA GLN A 109 -19.41 3.10 -12.50
C GLN A 109 -19.26 1.80 -11.71
N GLY A 110 -19.22 1.92 -10.39
CA GLY A 110 -19.26 0.77 -9.49
C GLY A 110 -19.63 1.16 -8.06
N GLU A 111 -19.66 0.17 -7.19
CA GLU A 111 -20.18 0.31 -5.83
C GLU A 111 -19.18 -0.22 -4.79
N ALA A 112 -18.79 0.65 -3.86
CA ALA A 112 -18.00 0.28 -2.69
C ALA A 112 -18.93 -0.12 -1.55
N GLU A 113 -19.36 -1.39 -1.55
CA GLU A 113 -20.22 -1.96 -0.51
C GLU A 113 -19.50 -2.08 0.84
N PHE A 114 -20.20 -1.76 1.93
CA PHE A 114 -19.73 -1.96 3.30
C PHE A 114 -20.90 -2.29 4.24
N GLY A 115 -20.60 -2.63 5.49
CA GLY A 115 -21.60 -2.79 6.55
C GLY A 115 -22.49 -4.02 6.39
N TYR A 116 -23.73 -3.92 6.90
CA TYR A 116 -24.64 -5.06 7.11
C TYR A 116 -25.22 -5.67 5.83
N SER A 117 -25.28 -7.01 5.75
CA SER A 117 -25.78 -7.75 4.57
C SER A 117 -27.27 -7.58 4.32
N GLY A 118 -28.09 -7.34 5.34
CA GLY A 118 -29.53 -7.09 5.18
C GLY A 118 -29.88 -5.67 4.71
N VAL A 119 -28.92 -4.75 4.63
CA VAL A 119 -29.13 -3.41 4.09
C VAL A 119 -28.40 -3.31 2.75
N LYS A 120 -29.15 -3.54 1.66
CA LYS A 120 -28.60 -3.47 0.30
C LYS A 120 -28.07 -2.08 -0.08
N THR A 121 -28.52 -1.03 0.62
CA THR A 121 -28.16 0.37 0.33
C THR A 121 -26.84 0.85 0.96
N ASN A 122 -26.12 0.02 1.74
CA ASN A 122 -24.85 0.42 2.35
C ASN A 122 -23.67 0.33 1.36
N PHE A 123 -23.67 1.19 0.35
CA PHE A 123 -22.55 1.33 -0.57
C PHE A 123 -22.25 2.81 -0.83
N VAL A 124 -21.04 3.08 -1.28
CA VAL A 124 -20.67 4.37 -1.86
C VAL A 124 -20.50 4.17 -3.37
N PRO A 125 -21.30 4.82 -4.21
CA PRO A 125 -21.06 4.83 -5.65
C PRO A 125 -19.70 5.45 -5.97
N PHE A 126 -19.02 4.93 -6.98
CA PHE A 126 -17.81 5.53 -7.54
C PHE A 126 -17.87 5.56 -9.05
N SER A 127 -17.21 6.55 -9.65
CA SER A 127 -16.92 6.55 -11.08
C SER A 127 -15.58 5.85 -11.35
N LEU A 128 -15.51 5.27 -12.55
CA LEU A 128 -14.32 4.68 -13.12
C LEU A 128 -13.92 5.46 -14.37
N SER A 129 -12.62 5.68 -14.54
CA SER A 129 -12.06 6.10 -15.82
C SER A 129 -10.83 5.26 -16.11
N GLN A 130 -10.75 4.64 -17.28
CA GLN A 130 -9.70 3.67 -17.60
C GLN A 130 -9.21 3.80 -19.05
N THR A 131 -7.95 3.46 -19.29
CA THR A 131 -7.37 3.38 -20.62
C THR A 131 -7.97 2.23 -21.41
N THR A 132 -7.92 2.27 -22.74
CA THR A 132 -8.56 1.25 -23.60
C THR A 132 -8.03 -0.17 -23.36
N ASN A 133 -6.77 -0.28 -22.96
CA ASN A 133 -6.08 -1.52 -22.62
C ASN A 133 -6.19 -1.91 -21.13
N ASN A 134 -6.98 -1.17 -20.33
CA ASN A 134 -7.12 -1.33 -18.87
C ASN A 134 -5.79 -1.27 -18.09
N ARG A 135 -4.74 -0.70 -18.68
CA ARG A 135 -3.42 -0.56 -18.02
C ARG A 135 -3.47 0.46 -16.90
N VAL A 136 -4.23 1.53 -17.06
CA VAL A 136 -4.44 2.56 -16.03
C VAL A 136 -5.92 2.67 -15.74
N THR A 137 -6.29 2.57 -14.46
CA THR A 137 -7.65 2.76 -13.97
C THR A 137 -7.67 3.75 -12.83
N PHE A 138 -8.63 4.67 -12.83
CA PHE A 138 -8.89 5.61 -11.75
C PHE A 138 -10.24 5.33 -11.12
N ILE A 139 -10.30 5.30 -9.79
CA ILE A 139 -11.51 5.18 -8.99
C ILE A 139 -11.75 6.49 -8.24
N GLU A 140 -12.92 7.08 -8.44
CA GLU A 140 -13.36 8.30 -7.76
C GLU A 140 -14.69 8.07 -7.02
N PRO A 141 -14.65 7.74 -5.71
CA PRO A 141 -15.85 7.56 -4.92
C PRO A 141 -16.56 8.89 -4.64
N LEU A 142 -17.89 8.84 -4.57
CA LEU A 142 -18.74 10.01 -4.29
C LEU A 142 -18.59 10.51 -2.84
N LYS A 143 -18.18 9.64 -1.92
CA LYS A 143 -17.95 9.94 -0.51
C LYS A 143 -16.70 9.23 -0.03
N ARG A 144 -16.14 9.68 1.09
CA ARG A 144 -14.96 9.06 1.68
C ARG A 144 -15.20 7.57 1.95
N LEU A 145 -14.27 6.74 1.48
CA LEU A 145 -14.24 5.30 1.75
C LEU A 145 -13.39 4.99 2.98
N GLY A 146 -12.27 5.69 3.15
CA GLY A 146 -11.17 5.25 4.02
C GLY A 146 -10.27 4.23 3.32
N PHE A 147 -9.04 4.11 3.80
CA PHE A 147 -8.00 3.29 3.18
C PHE A 147 -8.44 1.85 2.92
N GLY A 148 -9.03 1.17 3.90
CA GLY A 148 -9.40 -0.22 3.74
C GLY A 148 -10.46 -0.48 2.66
N LEU A 149 -11.49 0.36 2.58
CA LEU A 149 -12.50 0.24 1.52
C LEU A 149 -11.99 0.72 0.16
N ALA A 150 -11.08 1.69 0.12
CA ALA A 150 -10.39 2.10 -1.10
C ALA A 150 -9.61 0.92 -1.71
N VAL A 151 -8.79 0.24 -0.90
CA VAL A 151 -8.05 -0.95 -1.32
C VAL A 151 -9.00 -2.07 -1.75
N ARG A 152 -10.06 -2.36 -0.99
CA ARG A 152 -11.06 -3.37 -1.35
C ARG A 152 -11.72 -3.07 -2.70
N SER A 153 -12.03 -1.82 -2.98
CA SER A 153 -12.66 -1.41 -4.23
C SER A 153 -11.75 -1.68 -5.43
N ALA A 154 -10.45 -1.35 -5.31
CA ALA A 154 -9.46 -1.67 -6.33
C ALA A 154 -9.20 -3.17 -6.50
N LEU A 155 -9.15 -3.94 -5.38
CA LEU A 155 -8.98 -5.39 -5.42
C LEU A 155 -10.10 -6.09 -6.21
N ARG A 156 -11.34 -5.61 -6.12
CA ARG A 156 -12.47 -6.20 -6.87
C ARG A 156 -12.37 -5.99 -8.39
N LEU A 157 -11.57 -5.03 -8.84
CA LEU A 157 -11.31 -4.76 -10.26
C LEU A 157 -10.00 -5.43 -10.73
N THR A 158 -9.25 -6.03 -9.82
CA THR A 158 -7.96 -6.64 -10.15
C THR A 158 -8.17 -8.02 -10.76
N GLU A 159 -7.57 -8.23 -11.93
CA GLU A 159 -7.59 -9.52 -12.65
C GLU A 159 -6.30 -10.33 -12.47
N THR A 160 -5.24 -9.70 -11.96
CA THR A 160 -3.93 -10.32 -11.76
C THR A 160 -3.88 -11.13 -10.45
N PRO A 161 -3.06 -12.19 -10.40
CA PRO A 161 -2.97 -13.07 -9.23
C PRO A 161 -2.38 -12.37 -7.99
N PHE A 162 -1.57 -11.31 -8.19
CA PHE A 162 -0.95 -10.57 -7.11
C PHE A 162 -1.23 -9.07 -7.20
N VAL A 163 -1.16 -8.39 -6.06
CA VAL A 163 -1.24 -6.94 -5.97
C VAL A 163 -0.09 -6.34 -5.18
N TRP A 164 0.32 -5.15 -5.61
CA TRP A 164 1.16 -4.26 -4.84
C TRP A 164 0.33 -3.10 -4.34
N VAL A 165 0.06 -3.03 -3.04
CA VAL A 165 -0.69 -1.89 -2.46
C VAL A 165 0.31 -0.83 -2.01
N HIS A 166 0.05 0.43 -2.38
CA HIS A 166 0.93 1.55 -2.09
C HIS A 166 0.14 2.80 -1.65
N GLN A 167 0.53 3.38 -0.52
CA GLN A 167 -0.01 4.66 -0.05
C GLN A 167 0.83 5.81 -0.59
N HIS A 168 0.20 6.95 -0.88
CA HIS A 168 0.83 8.10 -1.56
C HIS A 168 2.05 8.73 -0.85
N ASP A 169 2.31 8.40 0.41
CA ASP A 169 3.32 9.05 1.27
C ASP A 169 4.39 8.07 1.79
N TRP A 170 4.59 6.95 1.09
CA TRP A 170 5.56 5.90 1.45
C TRP A 170 6.58 5.60 0.34
N PRO A 171 7.46 6.54 -0.04
CA PRO A 171 8.52 6.27 -1.00
C PRO A 171 9.40 5.07 -0.58
N LEU A 172 9.83 4.33 -1.60
CA LEU A 172 10.89 3.34 -1.48
C LEU A 172 12.22 4.06 -1.24
N VAL A 173 13.09 3.47 -0.40
CA VAL A 173 14.43 4.01 -0.12
C VAL A 173 15.54 2.96 -0.26
N SER A 174 15.20 1.79 -0.80
CA SER A 174 16.13 0.70 -1.11
C SER A 174 15.50 -0.23 -2.14
N ASP A 175 16.35 -0.91 -2.89
CA ASP A 175 15.93 -1.79 -3.98
C ASP A 175 15.11 -2.97 -3.47
N ILE A 176 14.05 -3.29 -4.20
CA ILE A 176 13.11 -4.37 -3.88
C ILE A 176 13.22 -5.46 -4.95
N PRO A 177 13.53 -6.71 -4.57
CA PRO A 177 13.63 -7.82 -5.52
C PRO A 177 12.22 -8.32 -5.89
N LEU A 178 11.47 -7.52 -6.64
CA LEU A 178 10.05 -7.78 -6.93
C LEU A 178 9.85 -9.08 -7.74
N ASP A 179 10.60 -9.27 -8.82
CA ASP A 179 10.49 -10.46 -9.66
C ASP A 179 10.79 -11.75 -8.84
N PRO A 180 11.91 -11.83 -8.07
CA PRO A 180 12.13 -12.94 -7.15
C PRO A 180 11.01 -13.16 -6.11
N LEU A 181 10.46 -12.08 -5.55
CA LEU A 181 9.35 -12.17 -4.58
C LEU A 181 8.08 -12.76 -5.21
N LEU A 182 7.75 -12.35 -6.43
CA LEU A 182 6.61 -12.90 -7.18
C LEU A 182 6.79 -14.38 -7.49
N ASP A 183 8.00 -14.78 -7.90
CA ASP A 183 8.32 -16.18 -8.15
C ASP A 183 8.12 -17.04 -6.89
N ILE A 184 8.62 -16.57 -5.74
CA ILE A 184 8.44 -17.25 -4.45
C ILE A 184 6.96 -17.38 -4.12
N MET A 185 6.18 -16.30 -4.25
CA MET A 185 4.75 -16.33 -3.95
C MET A 185 3.98 -17.26 -4.89
N ARG A 186 4.37 -17.34 -6.17
CA ARG A 186 3.77 -18.26 -7.13
C ARG A 186 4.07 -19.72 -6.80
N VAL A 187 5.34 -20.05 -6.52
CA VAL A 187 5.77 -21.42 -6.19
C VAL A 187 5.15 -21.89 -4.88
N THR A 188 5.05 -21.00 -3.88
CA THR A 188 4.47 -21.33 -2.57
C THR A 188 2.95 -21.13 -2.50
N GLU A 189 2.28 -20.80 -3.60
CA GLU A 189 0.84 -20.49 -3.59
C GLU A 189 0.01 -21.72 -3.16
N THR A 190 0.46 -22.94 -3.46
CA THR A 190 -0.20 -24.19 -3.06
C THR A 190 0.54 -24.94 -1.95
N ASP A 191 1.58 -24.34 -1.38
CA ASP A 191 2.32 -24.94 -0.27
C ASP A 191 1.49 -24.87 1.02
N GLU A 192 1.22 -26.02 1.62
CA GLU A 192 0.45 -26.12 2.87
C GLU A 192 1.30 -25.81 4.12
N THR A 193 2.62 -25.89 4.00
CA THR A 193 3.58 -25.79 5.11
C THR A 193 4.14 -24.37 5.25
N VAL A 194 4.54 -23.74 4.14
CA VAL A 194 5.17 -22.41 4.13
C VAL A 194 4.58 -21.47 3.08
N PRO A 195 3.24 -21.29 3.03
CA PRO A 195 2.62 -20.41 2.05
C PRO A 195 3.11 -18.96 2.23
N VAL A 196 3.44 -18.28 1.13
CA VAL A 196 3.77 -16.85 1.11
C VAL A 196 2.63 -16.10 0.42
N LYS A 197 1.73 -15.51 1.21
CA LYS A 197 0.52 -14.84 0.68
C LYS A 197 0.55 -13.32 0.78
N TYR A 198 1.43 -12.81 1.63
CA TYR A 198 1.57 -11.38 1.89
C TYR A 198 3.02 -11.12 2.29
N VAL A 199 3.64 -10.08 1.72
CA VAL A 199 4.99 -9.63 2.05
C VAL A 199 4.96 -8.12 2.34
N CYS A 200 5.22 -7.75 3.61
CA CYS A 200 5.47 -6.36 3.99
C CYS A 200 6.91 -5.97 3.66
N LEU A 201 7.13 -4.67 3.45
CA LEU A 201 8.48 -4.12 3.39
C LEU A 201 8.91 -3.50 4.74
N PRO A 202 10.21 -3.56 5.08
CA PRO A 202 10.77 -2.90 6.26
C PRO A 202 10.56 -1.39 6.27
N SER A 203 9.88 -0.92 7.32
CA SER A 203 9.88 0.49 7.73
C SER A 203 10.63 0.62 9.05
N VAL A 204 10.88 1.84 9.53
CA VAL A 204 11.67 2.11 10.75
C VAL A 204 11.24 1.24 11.96
N ARG A 205 9.93 1.01 12.13
CA ARG A 205 9.39 0.21 13.25
C ARG A 205 9.42 -1.30 13.04
N LEU A 206 9.79 -1.75 11.85
CA LEU A 206 9.91 -3.16 11.46
C LEU A 206 11.36 -3.60 11.28
N LEU A 207 12.32 -2.72 11.57
CA LEU A 207 13.72 -3.12 11.66
C LEU A 207 13.89 -4.09 12.84
N THR A 208 14.74 -5.10 12.64
CA THR A 208 15.00 -6.17 13.61
C THR A 208 13.71 -6.80 14.17
N TYR A 209 12.66 -6.92 13.35
CA TYR A 209 11.33 -7.35 13.79
C TYR A 209 11.34 -8.72 14.47
N ALA A 210 12.16 -9.66 13.97
CA ALA A 210 12.28 -11.02 14.52
C ALA A 210 12.71 -11.02 16.00
N ASP A 211 13.49 -10.03 16.41
CA ASP A 211 14.01 -9.88 17.78
C ASP A 211 13.17 -8.92 18.63
N SER A 212 12.14 -8.32 18.04
CA SER A 212 11.32 -7.33 18.71
C SER A 212 10.47 -7.96 19.83
N ALA A 213 10.09 -7.14 20.81
CA ALA A 213 9.15 -7.53 21.87
C ALA A 213 7.79 -8.02 21.35
N HIS A 214 7.43 -7.70 20.10
CA HIS A 214 6.20 -8.21 19.48
C HIS A 214 6.27 -9.71 19.16
N VAL A 215 7.47 -10.25 19.02
CA VAL A 215 7.78 -11.65 18.71
C VAL A 215 8.27 -12.37 19.95
N VAL A 216 9.40 -11.94 20.52
CA VAL A 216 10.15 -12.72 21.53
C VAL A 216 9.42 -12.92 22.85
N ARG A 217 8.41 -12.08 23.16
CA ARG A 217 7.57 -12.21 24.36
C ARG A 217 6.51 -13.30 24.26
N PHE A 218 6.28 -13.85 23.07
CA PHE A 218 5.27 -14.87 22.83
C PHE A 218 5.98 -16.15 22.36
N PRO A 219 6.04 -17.21 23.18
CA PRO A 219 6.78 -18.43 22.85
C PRO A 219 6.44 -19.02 21.48
N ILE A 220 5.14 -19.10 21.14
CA ILE A 220 4.65 -19.60 19.85
C ILE A 220 5.21 -18.76 18.68
N LEU A 221 5.21 -17.43 18.79
CA LEU A 221 5.70 -16.57 17.72
C LEU A 221 7.22 -16.66 17.57
N LYS A 222 7.94 -16.78 18.69
CA LYS A 222 9.39 -16.98 18.72
C LYS A 222 9.77 -18.30 18.04
N GLU A 223 9.07 -19.38 18.36
CA GLU A 223 9.29 -20.71 17.75
C GLU A 223 8.96 -20.72 16.25
N LEU A 224 7.84 -20.10 15.86
CA LEU A 224 7.49 -19.90 14.44
C LEU A 224 8.56 -19.09 13.71
N THR A 225 9.10 -18.06 14.35
CA THR A 225 10.19 -17.25 13.75
C THR A 225 11.44 -18.10 13.55
N ALA A 226 11.85 -18.89 14.54
CA ALA A 226 13.02 -19.75 14.44
C ALA A 226 12.87 -20.85 13.37
N SER A 227 11.65 -21.37 13.16
CA SER A 227 11.39 -22.46 12.20
C SER A 227 11.15 -21.97 10.76
N LEU A 228 10.51 -20.82 10.59
CA LEU A 228 10.07 -20.34 9.27
C LEU A 228 11.04 -19.36 8.64
N ARG A 229 11.73 -18.54 9.43
CA ARG A 229 12.67 -17.54 8.91
C ARG A 229 13.77 -18.24 8.10
N ARG A 230 13.93 -17.85 6.85
CA ARG A 230 14.90 -18.45 5.93
C ARG A 230 15.13 -17.58 4.70
N ASP A 231 16.15 -17.97 3.96
CA ASP A 231 16.42 -17.50 2.61
C ASP A 231 15.66 -18.38 1.62
N PHE A 232 14.80 -17.78 0.81
CA PHE A 232 14.08 -18.46 -0.26
C PHE A 232 14.88 -18.36 -1.55
N LEU A 233 15.18 -19.50 -2.17
CA LEU A 233 15.88 -19.58 -3.45
C LEU A 233 14.86 -19.63 -4.59
N THR A 234 15.00 -18.75 -5.56
CA THR A 234 14.22 -18.78 -6.80
C THR A 234 14.86 -19.71 -7.83
N GLU A 235 14.10 -20.09 -8.87
CA GLU A 235 14.63 -20.85 -10.01
C GLU A 235 15.77 -20.11 -10.73
N SER A 236 15.74 -18.77 -10.71
CA SER A 236 16.81 -17.91 -11.23
C SER A 236 18.06 -17.85 -10.33
N GLY A 237 18.07 -18.53 -9.18
CA GLY A 237 19.17 -18.55 -8.23
C GLY A 237 19.25 -17.33 -7.31
N ALA A 238 18.27 -16.43 -7.35
CA ALA A 238 18.21 -15.31 -6.42
C ALA A 238 17.80 -15.79 -5.03
N SER A 239 18.48 -15.27 -3.99
CA SER A 239 18.11 -15.51 -2.59
C SER A 239 17.34 -14.32 -2.04
N VAL A 240 16.16 -14.58 -1.48
CA VAL A 240 15.32 -13.57 -0.84
C VAL A 240 15.08 -13.94 0.63
N PRO A 241 15.65 -13.20 1.59
CA PRO A 241 15.43 -13.46 3.00
C PRO A 241 14.02 -13.02 3.42
N LEU A 242 13.24 -13.93 3.97
CA LEU A 242 11.92 -13.64 4.55
C LEU A 242 11.87 -14.10 6.01
N THR A 243 11.19 -13.32 6.84
CA THR A 243 10.84 -13.71 8.21
C THR A 243 9.31 -13.70 8.37
N PRO A 244 8.70 -14.63 9.11
CA PRO A 244 7.27 -14.55 9.38
C PRO A 244 6.95 -13.25 10.10
N MET A 245 5.83 -12.65 9.75
CA MET A 245 5.32 -11.45 10.36
C MET A 245 3.97 -11.73 10.99
N PHE A 246 3.71 -11.17 12.17
CA PHE A 246 2.53 -11.52 12.97
C PHE A 246 1.50 -10.39 13.02
N PHE A 247 1.35 -9.66 11.92
CA PHE A 247 0.44 -8.53 11.82
C PHE A 247 0.17 -8.17 10.35
N TRP A 248 -1.06 -7.78 10.01
CA TRP A 248 -1.38 -7.25 8.67
C TRP A 248 -1.24 -5.72 8.67
N HIS A 249 -0.33 -5.18 7.87
CA HIS A 249 -0.05 -3.73 7.83
C HIS A 249 -0.68 -3.04 6.62
N ASP A 250 -0.88 -1.73 6.76
CA ASP A 250 -1.40 -0.86 5.69
C ASP A 250 -0.29 -0.24 4.83
N LYS A 251 0.97 -0.40 5.28
CA LYS A 251 2.18 0.06 4.58
C LYS A 251 2.35 -0.66 3.25
N PRO A 252 3.17 -0.15 2.31
CA PRO A 252 3.42 -0.85 1.05
C PRO A 252 3.73 -2.34 1.21
N HIS A 253 3.00 -3.16 0.45
CA HIS A 253 3.08 -4.61 0.52
C HIS A 253 2.70 -5.27 -0.80
N LEU A 254 3.24 -6.48 -0.99
CA LEU A 254 2.86 -7.42 -2.04
C LEU A 254 1.91 -8.47 -1.43
N ALA A 255 0.85 -8.86 -2.13
CA ALA A 255 -0.10 -9.86 -1.64
C ALA A 255 -0.77 -10.66 -2.76
N SER A 256 -1.15 -11.92 -2.49
CA SER A 256 -2.03 -12.71 -3.34
C SER A 256 -3.43 -12.09 -3.36
N THR A 257 -3.94 -11.73 -4.54
CA THR A 257 -5.24 -11.07 -4.73
C THR A 257 -6.37 -11.91 -4.12
N LYS A 258 -6.36 -13.22 -4.41
CA LYS A 258 -7.34 -14.18 -3.89
C LYS A 258 -7.27 -14.31 -2.37
N HIS A 259 -6.06 -14.36 -1.80
CA HIS A 259 -5.89 -14.40 -0.35
C HIS A 259 -6.35 -13.11 0.32
N TYR A 260 -6.03 -11.96 -0.27
CA TYR A 260 -6.44 -10.64 0.23
C TYR A 260 -7.97 -10.54 0.31
N LEU A 261 -8.65 -10.85 -0.80
CA LEU A 261 -10.11 -10.84 -0.86
C LEU A 261 -10.74 -11.85 0.10
N SER A 262 -10.23 -13.08 0.18
CA SER A 262 -10.83 -14.13 1.02
C SER A 262 -10.54 -13.98 2.52
N ARG A 263 -9.39 -13.44 2.92
CA ARG A 263 -8.98 -13.33 4.34
C ARG A 263 -9.25 -11.96 4.94
N VAL A 264 -8.92 -10.90 4.21
CA VAL A 264 -9.13 -9.53 4.71
C VAL A 264 -10.52 -9.06 4.39
N PHE A 265 -11.04 -9.35 3.18
CA PHE A 265 -12.33 -8.84 2.72
C PHE A 265 -13.38 -9.91 2.34
N PRO A 266 -13.54 -11.03 3.09
CA PRO A 266 -14.43 -12.13 2.69
C PRO A 266 -15.87 -11.68 2.44
N THR A 267 -16.31 -10.61 3.12
CA THR A 267 -17.64 -10.04 2.95
C THR A 267 -17.57 -8.52 3.06
N ARG A 268 -18.67 -7.84 2.73
CA ARG A 268 -18.84 -6.39 2.97
C ARG A 268 -18.79 -5.99 4.46
N LEU A 269 -18.88 -6.95 5.39
CA LEU A 269 -18.78 -6.72 6.84
C LEU A 269 -17.34 -6.57 7.33
N SER A 270 -16.36 -6.94 6.49
CA SER A 270 -14.98 -7.09 6.96
C SER A 270 -14.34 -5.80 7.43
N ILE A 271 -14.74 -4.65 6.87
CA ILE A 271 -14.19 -3.36 7.28
C ILE A 271 -15.27 -2.28 7.24
N LEU A 272 -15.22 -1.39 8.22
CA LEU A 272 -16.11 -0.23 8.29
C LEU A 272 -15.60 0.90 7.38
N ARG A 273 -16.50 1.76 6.95
CA ARG A 273 -16.15 2.99 6.22
C ARG A 273 -15.27 3.88 7.09
N GLY A 274 -14.15 4.32 6.53
CA GLY A 274 -13.16 5.16 7.18
C GLY A 274 -12.09 4.41 7.98
N ALA A 275 -12.19 3.08 8.12
CA ALA A 275 -11.26 2.26 8.90
C ALA A 275 -10.00 1.88 8.12
N PHE A 276 -8.93 1.65 8.89
CA PHE A 276 -7.66 1.08 8.42
C PHE A 276 -7.71 -0.44 8.57
N ILE A 277 -6.98 -1.14 7.69
CA ILE A 277 -6.96 -2.61 7.72
C ILE A 277 -6.20 -3.07 8.96
N GLU A 278 -5.10 -2.40 9.31
CA GLU A 278 -4.29 -2.71 10.49
C GLU A 278 -5.03 -2.56 11.81
N ASP A 279 -5.90 -1.55 11.93
CA ASP A 279 -6.65 -1.26 13.17
C ASP A 279 -7.66 -2.36 13.51
N THR A 280 -8.10 -3.15 12.51
CA THR A 280 -9.14 -4.17 12.67
C THR A 280 -8.60 -5.56 12.35
N ILE A 281 -8.25 -5.79 11.09
CA ILE A 281 -7.77 -7.07 10.57
C ILE A 281 -6.36 -7.35 11.08
N GLY A 282 -5.48 -6.35 11.14
CA GLY A 282 -4.12 -6.53 11.67
C GLY A 282 -4.12 -7.03 13.11
N GLN A 283 -4.96 -6.44 13.98
CA GLN A 283 -5.13 -6.89 15.36
C GLN A 283 -5.73 -8.30 15.46
N ARG A 284 -6.79 -8.57 14.68
CA ARG A 284 -7.40 -9.91 14.61
C ARG A 284 -6.38 -10.96 14.18
N ALA A 285 -5.61 -10.66 13.15
CA ALA A 285 -4.58 -11.54 12.61
C ALA A 285 -3.53 -11.85 13.67
N ARG A 286 -3.00 -10.83 14.35
CA ARG A 286 -2.01 -11.00 15.41
C ARG A 286 -2.50 -11.88 16.56
N ASN A 287 -3.76 -11.69 16.99
CA ASN A 287 -4.30 -12.48 18.09
C ASN A 287 -4.41 -13.97 17.71
N GLN A 288 -4.94 -14.26 16.52
CA GLN A 288 -5.02 -15.64 16.02
C GLN A 288 -3.63 -16.27 15.82
N MET A 289 -2.65 -15.50 15.35
CA MET A 289 -1.28 -16.02 15.18
C MET A 289 -0.59 -16.35 16.51
N LYS A 290 -0.93 -15.65 17.60
CA LYS A 290 -0.47 -16.03 18.95
C LYS A 290 -1.10 -17.33 19.44
N GLU A 291 -2.20 -17.76 18.84
CA GLU A 291 -2.90 -19.02 19.12
C GLU A 291 -2.43 -20.15 18.18
N GLY A 292 -1.49 -19.87 17.25
CA GLY A 292 -0.92 -20.85 16.32
C GLY A 292 -1.43 -20.75 14.88
N ASP A 293 -2.41 -19.88 14.59
CA ASP A 293 -3.03 -19.76 13.26
C ASP A 293 -2.19 -18.93 12.26
N TRP A 294 -0.86 -19.05 12.25
CA TRP A 294 -0.03 -18.28 11.32
C TRP A 294 -0.27 -18.66 9.85
N ALA A 295 -0.35 -19.95 9.52
CA ALA A 295 -0.55 -20.41 8.14
C ALA A 295 -1.85 -19.87 7.49
N LYS A 296 -2.87 -19.58 8.31
CA LYS A 296 -4.12 -18.94 7.86
C LYS A 296 -3.90 -17.55 7.28
N TRP A 297 -2.96 -16.80 7.84
CA TRP A 297 -2.63 -15.43 7.44
C TRP A 297 -1.46 -15.37 6.47
N ALA A 298 -0.48 -16.27 6.63
CA ALA A 298 0.66 -16.44 5.73
C ALA A 298 1.37 -15.10 5.41
N THR A 299 1.53 -14.29 6.46
CA THR A 299 2.11 -12.95 6.40
C THR A 299 3.61 -13.01 6.67
N TRP A 300 4.38 -12.43 5.76
CA TRP A 300 5.83 -12.36 5.78
C TRP A 300 6.32 -10.91 5.74
N LEU A 301 7.55 -10.71 6.18
CA LEU A 301 8.31 -9.47 6.07
C LEU A 301 9.55 -9.77 5.22
N TYR A 302 9.77 -8.98 4.16
CA TYR A 302 11.04 -8.97 3.46
C TYR A 302 12.13 -8.56 4.45
N TYR A 303 13.16 -9.40 4.65
CA TYR A 303 14.07 -9.29 5.79
C TYR A 303 15.56 -9.20 5.40
N PRO A 304 15.93 -8.28 4.48
CA PRO A 304 17.31 -8.10 4.05
C PRO A 304 18.21 -7.65 5.20
N ASP A 305 19.48 -8.06 5.13
CA ASP A 305 20.52 -7.74 6.11
C ASP A 305 20.07 -8.00 7.56
N ASP A 306 19.43 -9.16 7.80
CA ASP A 306 18.90 -9.52 9.13
C ASP A 306 17.92 -8.47 9.68
N GLY A 307 17.11 -7.88 8.78
CA GLY A 307 16.12 -6.87 9.11
C GLY A 307 16.70 -5.50 9.45
N ARG A 308 17.95 -5.20 9.07
CA ARG A 308 18.59 -3.91 9.35
C ARG A 308 18.45 -2.91 8.21
N ARG A 309 18.11 -3.37 7.00
CA ARG A 309 17.92 -2.47 5.85
C ARG A 309 16.51 -1.90 5.84
N LEU A 310 16.44 -0.58 5.75
CA LEU A 310 15.19 0.17 5.63
C LEU A 310 14.75 0.19 4.17
N CYS A 311 13.51 -0.22 3.87
CA CYS A 311 12.96 -0.17 2.51
C CYS A 311 11.96 0.98 2.32
N LEU A 312 11.34 1.45 3.41
CA LEU A 312 10.26 2.42 3.38
C LEU A 312 10.50 3.60 4.32
N ARG A 313 10.20 4.82 3.85
CA ARG A 313 10.16 6.03 4.70
C ARG A 313 8.83 6.75 4.53
N HIS A 314 8.21 7.14 5.64
CA HIS A 314 6.93 7.84 5.62
C HIS A 314 7.13 9.35 5.54
N LEU A 315 6.45 10.01 4.60
CA LEU A 315 6.49 11.47 4.43
C LEU A 315 5.45 12.21 5.27
N GLN A 316 4.57 11.51 5.98
CA GLN A 316 3.49 12.11 6.76
C GLN A 316 2.57 12.99 5.89
N GLY A 317 1.97 12.42 4.84
CA GLY A 317 1.23 13.16 3.82
C GLY A 317 0.11 14.06 4.36
N ARG A 318 -0.44 13.73 5.53
CA ARG A 318 -1.48 14.54 6.22
C ARG A 318 -0.96 15.83 6.85
N THR A 319 0.34 15.95 7.05
CA THR A 319 1.02 17.16 7.56
C THR A 319 2.01 17.74 6.56
N TRP A 320 2.31 17.02 5.48
CA TRP A 320 3.22 17.46 4.43
C TRP A 320 2.65 18.67 3.70
N GLN A 321 3.39 19.78 3.72
CA GLN A 321 3.01 21.03 3.06
C GLN A 321 3.83 21.31 1.79
N GLY A 322 4.74 20.42 1.42
CA GLY A 322 5.65 20.55 0.29
C GLY A 322 7.13 20.53 0.70
N ALA A 323 8.03 20.15 -0.21
CA ALA A 323 9.48 20.13 0.07
C ALA A 323 10.02 21.47 0.55
N GLU A 324 9.62 22.57 -0.09
CA GLU A 324 10.07 23.93 0.28
C GLU A 324 9.73 24.26 1.73
N LYS A 325 8.46 24.06 2.13
CA LYS A 325 8.00 24.33 3.49
C LYS A 325 8.62 23.38 4.52
N GLU A 326 8.96 22.16 4.14
CA GLU A 326 9.66 21.22 5.03
C GLU A 326 11.15 21.56 5.18
N ILE A 327 11.79 22.12 4.15
CA ILE A 327 13.14 22.68 4.25
C ILE A 327 13.13 23.89 5.20
N GLU A 328 12.18 24.82 5.03
CA GLU A 328 12.00 25.98 5.92
C GLU A 328 11.78 25.53 7.38
N LYS A 329 10.89 24.57 7.60
CA LYS A 329 10.61 24.04 8.95
C LYS A 329 11.83 23.36 9.58
N LYS A 330 12.62 22.61 8.80
CA LYS A 330 13.87 22.01 9.28
C LYS A 330 14.94 23.08 9.56
N ALA A 331 15.03 24.12 8.75
CA ALA A 331 15.93 25.26 8.98
C ALA A 331 15.58 25.99 10.29
N LEU A 332 14.29 26.32 10.47
CA LEU A 332 13.77 26.94 11.70
C LEU A 332 14.00 26.06 12.94
N TRP A 333 13.83 24.74 12.82
CA TRP A 333 14.10 23.80 13.93
C TRP A 333 15.59 23.73 14.28
N ARG A 334 16.47 23.72 13.26
CA ARG A 334 17.94 23.76 13.46
C ARG A 334 18.36 25.04 14.15
N GLU A 335 17.82 26.19 13.73
CA GLU A 335 18.09 27.50 14.33
C GLU A 335 17.62 27.56 15.79
N LYS A 336 16.39 27.09 16.08
CA LYS A 336 15.87 27.01 17.46
C LYS A 336 16.72 26.13 18.37
N ASN A 337 17.25 25.01 17.87
CA ASN A 337 18.08 24.11 18.66
C ASN A 337 19.51 24.62 18.85
N ALA A 338 20.08 25.31 17.85
CA ALA A 338 21.37 25.99 18.00
C ALA A 338 21.31 27.08 19.08
N ASN A 339 20.19 27.79 19.17
CA ASN A 339 19.94 28.80 20.20
C ASN A 339 19.69 28.20 21.60
N TYR A 340 19.27 26.93 21.68
CA TYR A 340 19.04 26.23 22.95
C TYR A 340 20.33 25.67 23.59
N THR A 341 21.38 25.45 22.80
CA THR A 341 22.68 24.96 23.30
C THR A 341 23.60 26.03 23.90
N GLY A 342 23.20 27.31 23.85
CA GLY A 342 23.97 28.44 24.41
C GLY A 342 23.69 28.78 25.88
N GLY A 343 22.84 28.02 26.57
CA GLY A 343 22.34 28.34 27.92
C GLY A 343 22.62 27.26 28.97
N ARG A 344 23.89 26.98 29.26
CA ARG A 344 24.27 26.41 30.57
C ARG A 344 25.21 27.40 31.26
N PRO A 345 24.76 28.13 32.30
CA PRO A 345 25.67 28.88 33.14
C PRO A 345 26.56 27.90 33.93
N ASN A 346 27.84 28.25 34.04
CA ASN A 346 28.81 27.59 34.91
C ASN A 346 28.41 27.65 36.39
#